data_AF-A0A3S1KTE8-F1
#
_entry.id   AF-A0A3S1KTE8-F1
#
_cell.length_a   1.000
_cell.length_b   1.000
_cell.length_c   1.000
_cell.angle_alpha   90.00
_cell.angle_beta   90.00
_cell.angle_gamma   90.00
#
_symmetry.space_group_name_H-M   'P 1'
#
loop_
_entity.id
_entity.type
_entity.pdbx_description
1 polymer ?
#
loop_
_entity_poly.entity_id
_entity_poly.type
_entity_poly.pdbx_seq_one_letter_code
_entity_poly.pdbx_strand_id
1 'polypeptide(L)'
;LMPHCRIVTPNLPELAVLTGSAIAVDEASACRQGEELSRTLSTAVLVKGGHARGNEAVDWLLQPQCPPLRFMAPRLPREMRGTGCMLSSAIAASIALGMSLEESVRRAKRYVFDVLSGSA
;
A
#
# COMPACT_ATOMS: atom_id res chain seq x y z
N LEU A 1 10.09 -14.76 -6.06
CA LEU A 1 10.52 -13.54 -5.33
C LEU A 1 9.64 -13.27 -4.11
N MET A 2 8.32 -13.13 -4.28
CA MET A 2 7.41 -12.62 -3.25
C MET A 2 7.49 -13.29 -1.86
N PRO A 3 7.61 -14.63 -1.72
CA PRO A 3 7.74 -15.27 -0.40
C PRO A 3 9.02 -14.90 0.39
N HIS A 4 9.99 -14.25 -0.26
CA HIS A 4 11.22 -13.78 0.37
C HIS A 4 11.20 -12.27 0.65
N CYS A 5 10.12 -11.57 0.29
CA CYS A 5 9.99 -10.14 0.56
C CYS A 5 9.48 -9.91 1.97
N ARG A 6 9.90 -8.81 2.62
CA ARG A 6 9.25 -8.36 3.86
C ARG A 6 7.85 -7.82 3.60
N ILE A 7 7.67 -7.17 2.46
CA ILE A 7 6.40 -6.55 2.05
C ILE A 7 6.29 -6.54 0.52
N VAL A 8 5.07 -6.73 0.00
CA VAL A 8 4.70 -6.55 -1.40
C VAL A 8 3.73 -5.38 -1.49
N THR A 9 3.90 -4.46 -2.43
CA THR A 9 3.12 -3.21 -2.48
C THR A 9 2.31 -3.06 -3.79
N PRO A 10 1.33 -3.94 -4.08
CA PRO A 10 0.59 -3.87 -5.34
C PRO A 10 -0.38 -2.67 -5.36
N ASN A 11 -0.61 -2.06 -6.52
CA ASN A 11 -1.81 -1.27 -6.79
C ASN A 11 -3.01 -2.17 -7.15
N LEU A 12 -4.20 -1.61 -7.40
CA LEU A 12 -5.40 -2.43 -7.69
C LEU A 12 -5.28 -3.31 -8.95
N PRO A 13 -4.76 -2.83 -10.10
CA PRO A 13 -4.50 -3.70 -11.25
C PRO A 13 -3.48 -4.82 -10.97
N GLU A 14 -2.37 -4.49 -10.29
CA GLU A 14 -1.35 -5.47 -9.89
C GLU A 14 -1.93 -6.51 -8.94
N LEU A 15 -2.76 -6.09 -7.97
CA LEU A 15 -3.42 -6.96 -7.02
C LEU A 15 -4.30 -7.99 -7.74
N ALA A 16 -5.14 -7.53 -8.67
CA ALA A 16 -6.03 -8.37 -9.47
C ALA A 16 -5.26 -9.46 -10.23
N VAL A 17 -4.12 -9.11 -10.81
CA VAL A 17 -3.23 -10.06 -11.49
C VAL A 17 -2.64 -11.07 -10.51
N LEU A 18 -2.17 -10.61 -9.34
CA LEU A 18 -1.54 -11.47 -8.33
C LEU A 18 -2.53 -12.42 -7.65
N THR A 19 -3.80 -12.04 -7.52
CA THR A 19 -4.86 -12.87 -6.93
C THR A 19 -5.66 -13.67 -7.95
N GLY A 20 -5.45 -13.45 -9.25
CA GLY A 20 -6.27 -14.06 -10.30
C GLY A 20 -7.74 -13.64 -10.23
N SER A 21 -8.03 -12.43 -9.72
CA SER A 21 -9.40 -11.92 -9.54
C SER A 21 -9.68 -10.71 -10.42
N ALA A 22 -10.93 -10.26 -10.45
CA ALA A 22 -11.27 -8.97 -11.05
C ALA A 22 -10.66 -7.81 -10.24
N ILE A 23 -10.43 -6.66 -10.90
CA ILE A 23 -9.97 -5.43 -10.25
C ILE A 23 -10.99 -5.02 -9.19
N ALA A 24 -10.51 -4.82 -7.96
CA ALA A 24 -11.34 -4.33 -6.86
C ALA A 24 -12.01 -3.00 -7.22
N VAL A 25 -13.32 -2.93 -7.01
CA VAL A 25 -14.16 -1.76 -7.34
C VAL A 25 -14.38 -0.84 -6.14
N ASP A 26 -14.11 -1.34 -4.94
CA ASP A 26 -14.29 -0.63 -3.68
C ASP A 26 -13.20 -1.00 -2.68
N GLU A 27 -13.23 -0.32 -1.53
CA GLU A 27 -12.21 -0.51 -0.50
C GLU A 27 -12.30 -1.88 0.17
N ALA A 28 -13.51 -2.39 0.38
CA ALA A 28 -13.74 -3.66 1.05
C ALA A 28 -13.25 -4.85 0.20
N SER A 29 -13.48 -4.82 -1.11
CA SER A 29 -12.97 -5.81 -2.05
C SER A 29 -11.45 -5.76 -2.17
N ALA A 30 -10.85 -4.57 -2.19
CA ALA A 30 -9.39 -4.41 -2.18
C ALA A 30 -8.76 -4.99 -0.90
N CYS A 31 -9.35 -4.73 0.27
CA CYS A 31 -8.91 -5.29 1.54
C CYS A 31 -8.98 -6.82 1.53
N ARG A 32 -10.13 -7.40 1.15
CA ARG A 32 -10.30 -8.87 1.09
C ARG A 32 -9.32 -9.54 0.13
N GLN A 33 -9.13 -8.97 -1.07
CA GLN A 33 -8.19 -9.51 -2.05
C GLN A 33 -6.74 -9.46 -1.53
N GLY A 34 -6.37 -8.36 -0.87
CA GLY A 34 -5.04 -8.24 -0.28
C GLY A 34 -4.81 -9.17 0.92
N GLU A 35 -5.85 -9.46 1.72
CA GLU A 35 -5.76 -10.40 2.84
C GLU A 35 -5.54 -11.82 2.32
N GLU A 36 -6.24 -12.19 1.24
CA GLU A 36 -6.04 -13.47 0.55
C GLU A 36 -4.61 -13.60 0.02
N LEU A 37 -4.12 -12.55 -0.64
CA LEU A 37 -2.75 -12.51 -1.15
C LEU A 37 -1.72 -12.62 -0.01
N SER A 38 -1.93 -11.89 1.09
CA SER A 38 -1.05 -11.90 2.24
C SER A 38 -0.98 -13.29 2.89
N ARG A 39 -2.13 -13.96 3.05
CA ARG A 39 -2.21 -15.33 3.56
C ARG A 39 -1.51 -16.32 2.62
N THR A 40 -1.79 -16.23 1.32
CA THR A 40 -1.19 -17.11 0.29
C THR A 40 0.33 -16.99 0.24
N LEU A 41 0.85 -15.76 0.30
CA LEU A 41 2.29 -15.50 0.25
C LEU A 41 2.98 -15.63 1.61
N SER A 42 2.21 -15.76 2.70
CA SER A 42 2.72 -15.62 4.08
C SER A 42 3.61 -14.38 4.26
N THR A 43 3.24 -13.27 3.61
CA THR A 43 4.02 -12.03 3.49
C THR A 43 3.11 -10.83 3.67
N ALA A 44 3.63 -9.72 4.19
CA ALA A 44 2.86 -8.49 4.29
C ALA A 44 2.53 -7.91 2.90
N VAL A 45 1.32 -7.40 2.74
CA VAL A 45 0.83 -6.77 1.50
C VAL A 45 0.35 -5.36 1.81
N LEU A 46 0.88 -4.35 1.12
CA LEU A 46 0.35 -2.99 1.10
C LEU A 46 -0.43 -2.77 -0.19
N VAL A 47 -1.75 -2.92 -0.13
CA VAL A 47 -2.62 -2.61 -1.26
C VAL A 47 -2.74 -1.10 -1.39
N LYS A 48 -2.19 -0.53 -2.46
CA LYS A 48 -2.21 0.91 -2.72
C LYS A 48 -3.45 1.33 -3.47
N GLY A 49 -3.94 2.53 -3.19
CA GLY A 49 -4.95 3.19 -4.01
C GLY A 49 -6.37 2.65 -3.84
N GLY A 50 -6.69 2.13 -2.66
CA GLY A 50 -8.05 1.82 -2.23
C GLY A 50 -8.97 3.04 -2.39
N HIS A 51 -10.14 2.79 -2.99
CA HIS A 51 -11.17 3.77 -3.37
C HIS A 51 -10.75 4.80 -4.43
N ALA A 52 -10.62 4.32 -5.68
CA ALA A 52 -10.26 5.13 -6.86
C ALA A 52 -11.20 6.34 -7.13
N ARG A 53 -12.37 6.39 -6.50
CA ARG A 53 -13.41 7.42 -6.70
C ARG A 53 -13.65 8.33 -5.49
N GLY A 54 -12.92 8.15 -4.38
CA GLY A 54 -13.08 8.95 -3.16
C GLY A 54 -12.18 10.17 -3.08
N ASN A 55 -12.49 11.06 -2.13
CA ASN A 55 -11.65 12.21 -1.76
C ASN A 55 -10.39 11.82 -0.98
N GLU A 56 -10.20 10.53 -0.69
CA GLU A 56 -9.06 9.98 0.02
C GLU A 56 -8.24 9.05 -0.89
N ALA A 57 -6.93 9.04 -0.68
CA ALA A 57 -6.05 7.98 -1.14
C ALA A 57 -5.85 7.01 0.02
N VAL A 58 -6.44 5.81 -0.07
CA VAL A 58 -6.40 4.79 0.98
C VAL A 58 -5.40 3.71 0.61
N ASP A 59 -4.58 3.28 1.57
CA ASP A 59 -3.74 2.10 1.44
C ASP A 59 -4.02 1.16 2.61
N TRP A 60 -4.00 -0.15 2.35
CA TRP A 60 -4.24 -1.20 3.34
C TRP A 60 -2.98 -2.03 3.55
N LEU A 61 -2.44 -2.02 4.77
CA LEU A 61 -1.39 -2.95 5.19
C LEU A 61 -2.04 -4.18 5.80
N LEU A 62 -1.77 -5.32 5.17
CA LEU A 62 -2.35 -6.60 5.48
C LEU A 62 -1.21 -7.56 5.80
N GLN A 63 -1.28 -8.18 6.96
CA GLN A 63 -0.25 -9.08 7.44
C GLN A 63 -0.90 -10.39 7.88
N PRO A 64 -0.20 -11.53 7.74
CA PRO A 64 -0.69 -12.79 8.27
C PRO A 64 -0.99 -12.65 9.77
N GLN A 65 -2.17 -13.12 10.18
CA GLN A 65 -2.63 -13.17 11.58
C GLN A 65 -2.64 -11.82 12.33
N CYS A 66 -2.59 -10.68 11.64
CA CYS A 66 -2.75 -9.36 12.24
C CYS A 66 -4.02 -8.69 11.72
N PRO A 67 -4.65 -7.80 12.50
CA PRO A 67 -5.73 -6.96 11.99
C PRO A 67 -5.28 -6.11 10.79
N PRO A 68 -6.15 -5.87 9.80
CA PRO A 68 -5.91 -4.91 8.73
C PRO A 68 -5.63 -3.51 9.26
N LEU A 69 -4.62 -2.84 8.71
CA LEU A 69 -4.29 -1.47 9.07
C LEU A 69 -4.54 -0.53 7.88
N ARG A 70 -5.37 0.48 8.13
CA ARG A 70 -5.79 1.46 7.13
C ARG A 70 -4.96 2.73 7.23
N PHE A 71 -4.43 3.19 6.10
CA PHE A 71 -3.72 4.47 5.99
C PHE A 71 -4.41 5.36 4.96
N MET A 72 -4.77 6.58 5.35
CA MET A 72 -5.47 7.55 4.51
C MET A 72 -4.67 8.85 4.39
N ALA A 73 -4.83 9.54 3.27
CA ALA A 73 -4.43 10.93 3.07
C ALA A 73 -5.42 11.58 2.11
N PRO A 74 -5.62 12.91 2.17
CA PRO A 74 -6.43 13.61 1.17
C PRO A 74 -5.93 13.32 -0.24
N ARG A 75 -6.85 13.09 -1.18
CA ARG A 75 -6.50 12.95 -2.59
C ARG A 75 -6.20 14.32 -3.16
N LEU A 76 -4.98 14.49 -3.66
CA LEU A 76 -4.55 15.71 -4.33
C LEU A 76 -4.89 15.63 -5.82
N PRO A 77 -5.28 16.74 -6.48
CA PRO A 77 -5.62 16.77 -7.92
C PRO A 77 -4.37 16.65 -8.83
N ARG A 78 -3.24 16.23 -8.27
CA ARG A 78 -1.94 16.16 -8.93
C ARG A 78 -1.55 14.71 -9.13
N GLU A 79 -1.31 14.34 -10.38
CA GLU A 79 -0.70 13.07 -10.73
C GLU A 79 0.81 13.25 -10.95
N MET A 80 1.59 12.32 -10.41
CA MET A 80 3.04 12.29 -10.59
C MET A 80 3.46 10.85 -10.86
N ARG A 81 4.28 10.63 -11.89
CA ARG A 81 4.87 9.31 -12.14
C ARG A 81 5.92 9.03 -11.05
N GLY A 82 6.02 7.77 -10.62
CA GLY A 82 7.03 7.35 -9.65
C GLY A 82 6.60 7.46 -8.18
N THR A 83 5.38 7.90 -7.86
CA THR A 83 4.86 7.89 -6.48
C THR A 83 4.91 6.50 -5.85
N GLY A 84 4.66 5.44 -6.63
CA GLY A 84 4.82 4.06 -6.17
C GLY A 84 6.27 3.69 -5.83
N CYS A 85 7.25 4.14 -6.62
CA CYS A 85 8.68 3.90 -6.35
C CYS A 85 9.17 4.71 -5.15
N MET A 86 8.67 5.93 -5.00
CA MET A 86 8.94 6.80 -3.86
C MET A 86 8.40 6.16 -2.57
N LEU A 87 7.16 5.67 -2.60
CA LEU A 87 6.53 4.97 -1.47
C LEU A 87 7.36 3.74 -1.07
N SER A 88 7.67 2.85 -2.02
CA SER A 88 8.42 1.62 -1.72
C SER A 88 9.84 1.91 -1.22
N SER A 89 10.52 2.92 -1.77
CA SER A 89 11.85 3.35 -1.32
C SER A 89 11.82 3.91 0.10
N ALA A 90 10.82 4.73 0.43
CA ALA A 90 10.66 5.29 1.77
C ALA A 90 10.30 4.22 2.81
N ILE A 91 9.51 3.21 2.45
CA ILE A 91 9.24 2.04 3.30
C ILE A 91 10.55 1.28 3.55
N ALA A 92 11.29 0.95 2.49
CA ALA A 92 12.53 0.20 2.59
C ALA A 92 13.58 0.93 3.46
N ALA A 93 13.73 2.24 3.28
CA ALA A 93 14.62 3.07 4.09
C ALA A 93 14.20 3.09 5.56
N SER A 94 12.90 3.21 5.86
CA SER A 94 12.39 3.20 7.24
C SER A 94 12.63 1.85 7.93
N ILE A 95 12.43 0.74 7.22
CA ILE A 95 12.74 -0.60 7.73
C ILE A 95 14.25 -0.74 8.00
N ALA A 96 15.11 -0.24 7.10
CA ALA A 96 16.55 -0.25 7.29
C ALA A 96 17.01 0.57 8.51
N LEU A 97 16.26 1.59 8.89
CA LEU A 97 16.46 2.39 10.11
C LEU A 97 15.88 1.72 11.38
N GLY A 98 15.41 0.48 11.29
CA GLY A 98 14.91 -0.29 12.44
C GLY A 98 13.46 0.02 12.84
N MET A 99 12.70 0.72 12.00
CA MET A 99 11.29 1.02 12.29
C MET A 99 10.41 -0.21 12.09
N SER A 100 9.28 -0.27 12.80
CA SER A 100 8.26 -1.28 12.56
C SER A 100 7.66 -1.15 11.15
N LEU A 101 7.05 -2.22 10.65
CA LEU A 101 6.45 -2.19 9.31
C LEU A 101 5.33 -1.16 9.21
N GLU A 102 4.48 -1.10 10.23
CA GLU A 102 3.39 -0.12 10.33
C GLU A 102 3.93 1.32 10.30
N GLU A 103 4.95 1.62 11.12
CA GLU A 103 5.54 2.97 11.16
C GLU A 103 6.24 3.32 9.84
N SER A 104 6.88 2.33 9.20
CA SER A 104 7.51 2.50 7.90
C SER A 104 6.50 2.87 6.82
N VAL A 105 5.34 2.21 6.78
CA VAL A 105 4.23 2.54 5.86
C VAL A 105 3.65 3.91 6.17
N ARG A 106 3.40 4.22 7.45
CA ARG A 106 2.90 5.53 7.89
C ARG A 106 3.79 6.68 7.41
N ARG A 107 5.09 6.56 7.64
CA ARG A 107 6.08 7.57 7.25
C ARG A 107 6.19 7.71 5.75
N ALA A 108 6.23 6.60 5.02
CA ALA A 108 6.32 6.62 3.57
C ALA A 108 5.09 7.28 2.93
N LYS A 109 3.88 6.98 3.42
CA LYS A 109 2.66 7.60 2.91
C LYS A 109 2.65 9.11 3.16
N ARG A 110 3.04 9.54 4.36
CA ARG A 110 3.18 10.97 4.69
C ARG A 110 4.21 11.65 3.78
N TYR A 111 5.39 11.05 3.62
CA TYR A 111 6.44 11.59 2.74
C TYR A 111 5.95 11.80 1.30
N VAL A 112 5.29 10.79 0.71
CA VAL A 112 4.74 10.91 -0.66
C VAL A 112 3.67 12.01 -0.72
N PHE A 113 2.81 12.13 0.29
CA PHE A 113 1.81 13.18 0.36
C PHE A 113 2.44 14.57 0.46
N ASP A 114 3.46 14.76 1.29
CA ASP A 114 4.17 16.03 1.47
C ASP A 114 4.83 16.46 0.14
N VAL A 115 5.46 15.52 -0.58
CA VAL A 115 6.06 15.79 -1.90
C VAL A 115 5.00 16.17 -2.93
N LEU A 116 3.85 15.47 -2.95
CA LEU A 116 2.76 15.79 -3.89
C LEU A 116 2.10 17.13 -3.58
N SER A 117 1.95 17.48 -2.30
CA SER A 117 1.38 18.76 -1.84
C SER A 117 2.35 19.94 -2.00
N GLY A 118 3.64 19.68 -2.18
CA GLY A 118 4.68 20.71 -2.25
C GLY A 118 5.13 21.22 -0.87
N SER A 119 4.91 20.41 0.18
CA SER A 119 5.25 20.72 1.57
C SER A 119 6.49 19.97 2.08
N ALA A 120 7.16 19.22 1.20
CA ALA A 120 8.37 18.43 1.50
C ALA A 120 9.66 19.24 1.40
#